data_AF-L9XXZ4-F1
#
_entry.id   AF-L9XXZ4-F1
#
_cell.length_a   1.000
_cell.length_b   1.000
_cell.length_c   1.000
_cell.angle_alpha   90.00
_cell.angle_beta   90.00
_cell.angle_gamma   90.00
#
_symmetry.space_group_name_H-M   'P 1'
#
loop_
_entity.id
_entity.type
_entity.pdbx_description
1 polymer ?
#
loop_
_entity_poly.entity_id
_entity_poly.type
_entity_poly.pdbx_seq_one_letter_code
_entity_poly.pdbx_strand_id
1 'polypeptide(L)'
;MTSVADNRARGLDVEDESCRQWPLKPIVDDCGRRDDWYDLVATEPFSVAARSVDAGDPIECKSCWVRYESRQRRGQWWISRANHERLVNASGWYILSVVAPDTEYIVRMSLVAASVVDGLIDGTWWNCGRGGQTVEQYKQLPWSTVFDPAEVPGGERA
;
A
#
# COMPACT_ATOMS: atom_id res chain seq x y z
N MET A 1 -7.53 -17.81 -7.99
CA MET A 1 -6.08 -17.55 -8.11
C MET A 1 -5.96 -16.06 -8.42
N THR A 2 -5.87 -15.20 -7.41
CA THR A 2 -5.80 -13.75 -7.61
C THR A 2 -4.39 -13.43 -8.08
N SER A 3 -4.23 -13.01 -9.34
CA SER A 3 -2.91 -12.72 -9.89
C SER A 3 -2.48 -11.32 -9.47
N VAL A 4 -1.17 -11.06 -9.45
CA VAL A 4 -0.59 -9.73 -9.18
C VAL A 4 -1.18 -8.65 -10.11
N ALA A 5 -1.63 -9.03 -11.32
CA ALA A 5 -2.23 -8.11 -12.28
C ALA A 5 -3.60 -7.56 -11.85
N ASP A 6 -4.41 -8.32 -11.09
CA ASP A 6 -5.72 -7.85 -10.65
C ASP A 6 -5.60 -6.76 -9.58
N ASN A 7 -4.50 -6.73 -8.83
CA ASN A 7 -4.24 -5.66 -7.85
C ASN A 7 -3.93 -4.32 -8.53
N ARG A 8 -3.41 -4.33 -9.76
CA ARG A 8 -2.92 -3.11 -10.44
C ARG A 8 -4.05 -2.18 -10.85
N ALA A 9 -5.19 -2.70 -11.30
CA ALA A 9 -6.35 -1.89 -11.65
C ALA A 9 -6.93 -1.13 -10.45
N ARG A 10 -6.79 -1.69 -9.23
CA ARG A 10 -7.32 -1.12 -7.98
C ARG A 10 -6.46 0.01 -7.41
N GLY A 11 -5.22 0.18 -7.87
CA GLY A 11 -4.36 1.28 -7.45
C GLY A 11 -4.92 2.64 -7.87
N LEU A 12 -5.56 2.70 -9.04
CA LEU A 12 -6.07 3.94 -9.63
C LEU A 12 -7.16 4.62 -8.79
N ASP A 13 -8.14 3.86 -8.29
CA ASP A 13 -9.20 4.44 -7.44
C ASP A 13 -8.66 4.88 -6.07
N VAL A 14 -7.62 4.20 -5.57
CA VAL A 14 -6.96 4.56 -4.31
C VAL A 14 -6.15 5.84 -4.46
N GLU A 15 -5.45 6.02 -5.57
CA GLU A 15 -4.72 7.25 -5.87
C GLU A 15 -5.64 8.46 -5.90
N ASP A 16 -6.76 8.37 -6.62
CA ASP A 16 -7.75 9.45 -6.72
C ASP A 16 -8.36 9.80 -5.36
N GLU A 17 -8.78 8.80 -4.59
CA GLU A 17 -9.36 9.04 -3.27
C GLU A 17 -8.31 9.60 -2.28
N SER A 18 -7.07 9.17 -2.41
CA SER A 18 -5.97 9.70 -1.60
C SER A 18 -5.69 11.16 -1.88
N CYS A 19 -5.73 11.58 -3.15
CA CYS A 19 -5.56 12.98 -3.54
C CYS A 19 -6.74 13.87 -3.10
N ARG A 20 -7.92 13.28 -2.84
CA ARG A 20 -9.04 14.01 -2.22
C ARG A 20 -8.85 14.20 -0.71
N GLN A 21 -8.20 13.25 -0.05
CA GLN A 21 -8.03 13.24 1.40
C GLN A 21 -6.78 14.02 1.86
N TRP A 22 -5.70 13.98 1.07
CA TRP A 22 -4.42 14.61 1.39
C TRP A 22 -3.91 15.44 0.21
N PRO A 23 -3.06 16.45 0.46
CA PRO A 23 -2.49 17.28 -0.61
C PRO A 23 -1.42 16.51 -1.38
N LEU A 24 -1.88 15.62 -2.25
CA LEU A 24 -1.07 14.71 -3.05
C LEU A 24 -1.39 14.88 -4.53
N LYS A 25 -0.47 14.47 -5.39
CA LYS A 25 -0.73 14.31 -6.82
C LYS A 25 -0.13 13.01 -7.34
N PRO A 26 -0.73 12.39 -8.37
CA PRO A 26 -0.13 11.25 -9.04
C PRO A 26 1.19 11.61 -9.70
N ILE A 27 2.13 10.66 -9.70
CA ILE A 27 3.30 10.73 -10.56
C ILE A 27 2.86 10.35 -11.97
N VAL A 28 2.91 11.33 -12.86
CA VAL A 28 2.78 11.14 -14.30
C VAL A 28 4.07 11.70 -14.87
N ASP A 29 4.99 10.85 -15.33
CA ASP A 29 6.10 11.40 -16.11
C ASP A 29 5.56 11.90 -17.47
N ASP A 30 6.26 12.85 -18.08
CA ASP A 30 5.89 13.42 -19.40
C ASP A 30 5.89 12.37 -20.54
N CYS A 31 6.31 11.13 -20.26
CA CYS A 31 6.35 9.99 -21.16
C CYS A 31 5.23 8.97 -20.90
N GLY A 32 4.35 9.21 -19.91
CA GLY A 32 3.32 8.29 -19.45
C GLY A 32 3.82 7.08 -18.65
N ARG A 33 5.09 7.05 -18.22
CA ARG A 33 5.60 6.07 -17.24
C ARG A 33 5.49 6.66 -15.84
N ARG A 34 5.14 5.80 -14.90
CA ARG A 34 5.25 6.14 -13.47
C ARG A 34 6.68 5.86 -13.05
N ASP A 35 7.23 6.67 -12.16
CA ASP A 35 8.40 6.21 -11.40
C ASP A 35 8.01 4.85 -10.80
N ASP A 36 8.87 3.85 -10.99
CA ASP A 36 8.46 2.44 -10.88
C ASP A 36 8.21 1.96 -9.44
N TRP A 37 8.38 2.85 -8.46
CA TRP A 37 8.43 2.47 -7.05
C TRP A 37 7.55 3.29 -6.09
N TYR A 38 6.89 4.35 -6.56
CA TYR A 38 5.91 5.14 -5.80
C TYR A 38 4.85 5.74 -6.73
N ASP A 39 3.63 5.95 -6.21
CA ASP A 39 2.47 6.32 -7.03
C ASP A 39 2.12 7.81 -6.95
N LEU A 40 2.33 8.42 -5.78
CA LEU A 40 1.94 9.80 -5.48
C LEU A 40 3.09 10.59 -4.86
N VAL A 41 3.00 11.92 -4.93
CA VAL A 41 3.92 12.84 -4.25
C VAL A 41 3.15 13.90 -3.47
N ALA A 42 3.63 14.26 -2.28
CA ALA A 42 3.08 15.35 -1.49
C ALA A 42 3.31 16.70 -2.18
N THR A 43 2.27 17.51 -2.35
CA THR A 43 2.36 18.80 -3.06
C THR A 43 2.69 19.97 -2.14
N GLU A 44 2.35 19.84 -0.86
CA GLU A 44 2.62 20.83 0.19
C GLU A 44 2.82 20.12 1.53
N PRO A 45 3.43 20.77 2.54
CA PRO A 45 3.64 20.15 3.84
C PRO A 45 2.33 19.96 4.61
N PHE A 46 2.17 18.81 5.26
CA PHE A 46 1.04 18.52 6.15
C PHE A 46 1.46 17.61 7.30
N SER A 47 0.53 17.21 8.16
CA SER A 47 0.84 16.32 9.27
C SER A 47 -0.18 15.20 9.41
N VAL A 48 0.32 13.99 9.68
CA VAL A 48 -0.49 12.80 9.95
C VAL A 48 0.00 12.14 11.22
N ALA A 49 -0.88 11.94 12.19
CA ALA A 49 -0.57 11.31 13.48
C ALA A 49 0.70 11.87 14.15
N ALA A 50 0.81 13.21 14.21
CA ALA A 50 1.94 13.97 14.75
C ALA A 50 3.29 13.79 14.03
N ARG A 51 3.30 13.26 12.80
CA ARG A 51 4.47 13.23 11.91
C ARG A 51 4.27 14.22 10.77
N SER A 52 5.33 14.94 10.40
CA SER A 52 5.33 15.85 9.24
C SER A 52 5.51 15.05 7.95
N VAL A 53 4.69 15.36 6.95
CA VAL A 53 4.88 14.96 5.57
C VAL A 53 5.36 16.20 4.84
N ASP A 54 6.54 16.15 4.24
CA ASP A 54 7.14 17.30 3.55
C ASP A 54 6.73 17.32 2.08
N ALA A 55 6.73 18.51 1.48
CA ALA A 55 6.48 18.65 0.05
C ALA A 55 7.57 17.91 -0.75
N GLY A 56 7.17 17.06 -1.70
CA GLY A 56 8.08 16.21 -2.45
C GLY A 56 8.28 14.81 -1.85
N ASP A 57 7.76 14.52 -0.66
CA ASP A 57 7.83 13.18 -0.09
C ASP A 57 7.15 12.16 -1.03
N PRO A 58 7.79 11.01 -1.31
CA PRO A 58 7.22 9.96 -2.14
C PRO A 58 6.23 9.10 -1.35
N ILE A 59 5.12 8.74 -2.00
CA ILE A 59 4.06 7.92 -1.41
C ILE A 59 3.69 6.75 -2.33
N GLU A 60 3.75 5.53 -1.82
CA GLU A 60 3.36 4.30 -2.51
C GLU A 60 1.95 3.86 -2.07
N CYS A 61 1.07 3.52 -3.02
CA CYS A 61 -0.28 3.05 -2.72
C CYS A 61 -0.35 1.52 -2.69
N LYS A 62 -0.98 0.96 -1.66
CA LYS A 62 -1.30 -0.47 -1.58
C LYS A 62 -2.71 -0.69 -1.10
N SER A 63 -3.44 -1.52 -1.84
CA SER A 63 -4.79 -1.94 -1.51
C SER A 63 -4.87 -3.45 -1.27
N CYS A 64 -5.81 -3.86 -0.44
CA CYS A 64 -6.16 -5.27 -0.26
C CYS A 64 -7.62 -5.43 0.12
N TRP A 65 -8.19 -6.62 -0.08
CA TRP A 65 -9.56 -6.88 0.32
C TRP A 65 -9.73 -6.96 1.85
N VAL A 66 -10.92 -6.63 2.36
CA VAL A 66 -11.28 -6.98 3.75
C VAL A 66 -11.06 -8.48 3.97
N ARG A 67 -11.50 -9.32 3.04
CA ARG A 67 -11.30 -10.78 3.04
C ARG A 67 -11.11 -11.32 1.63
N TYR A 68 -10.38 -12.41 1.53
CA TYR A 68 -10.43 -13.26 0.34
C TYR A 68 -11.59 -14.26 0.47
N GLU A 69 -12.58 -14.17 -0.41
CA GLU A 69 -13.78 -15.02 -0.43
C GLU A 69 -13.47 -16.52 -0.31
N SER A 70 -12.41 -16.97 -1.00
CA SER A 70 -12.05 -18.40 -1.06
C SER A 70 -11.52 -19.01 0.25
N ARG A 71 -11.13 -18.20 1.25
CA ARG A 71 -10.43 -18.72 2.44
C ARG A 71 -10.86 -18.13 3.79
N GLN A 72 -11.85 -17.23 3.82
CA GLN A 72 -12.23 -16.45 5.02
C GLN A 72 -11.04 -15.72 5.70
N ARG A 73 -9.89 -15.64 5.04
CA ARG A 73 -8.68 -14.99 5.55
C ARG A 73 -8.75 -13.51 5.23
N ARG A 74 -8.34 -12.68 6.19
CA ARG A 74 -8.12 -11.25 5.99
C ARG A 74 -7.19 -11.02 4.80
N GLY A 75 -7.50 -9.99 4.01
CA GLY A 75 -6.63 -9.57 2.92
C GLY A 75 -5.28 -9.06 3.43
N GLN A 76 -4.33 -8.99 2.50
CA GLN A 76 -2.96 -8.61 2.82
C GLN A 76 -2.43 -7.70 1.73
N TRP A 77 -1.67 -6.69 2.12
CA TRP A 77 -0.86 -5.92 1.20
C TRP A 77 0.37 -6.72 0.80
N TRP A 78 0.75 -6.58 -0.46
CA TRP A 78 1.95 -7.19 -1.01
C TRP A 78 2.99 -6.09 -1.16
N ILE A 79 3.98 -6.11 -0.28
CA ILE A 79 5.05 -5.12 -0.24
C ILE A 79 6.25 -5.71 -0.99
N SER A 80 6.68 -5.07 -2.09
CA SER A 80 7.93 -5.42 -2.78
C SER A 80 9.11 -4.89 -1.98
N ARG A 81 10.12 -5.73 -1.75
CA ARG A 81 11.33 -5.36 -1.01
C ARG A 81 12.06 -4.20 -1.67
N ALA A 82 12.23 -4.25 -2.98
CA ALA A 82 12.97 -3.23 -3.72
C ALA A 82 12.32 -1.85 -3.57
N ASN A 83 10.99 -1.76 -3.74
CA ASN A 83 10.26 -0.51 -3.57
C ASN A 83 10.29 -0.05 -2.09
N HIS A 84 10.14 -0.98 -1.16
CA HIS A 84 10.15 -0.68 0.27
C HIS A 84 11.47 -0.07 0.73
N GLU A 85 12.60 -0.70 0.38
CA GLU A 85 13.92 -0.19 0.77
C GLU A 85 14.18 1.21 0.18
N ARG A 86 13.75 1.47 -1.06
CA ARG A 86 13.82 2.82 -1.67
C ARG A 86 12.97 3.83 -0.91
N LEU A 87 11.74 3.46 -0.57
CA LEU A 87 10.82 4.33 0.15
C LEU A 87 11.31 4.63 1.57
N VAL A 88 11.86 3.66 2.29
CA VAL A 88 12.50 3.88 3.61
C VAL A 88 13.70 4.82 3.48
N ASN A 89 14.57 4.62 2.49
CA ASN A 89 15.72 5.50 2.25
C ASN A 89 15.31 6.94 1.92
N ALA A 90 14.17 7.12 1.25
CA ALA A 90 13.61 8.42 0.92
C ALA A 90 12.75 9.03 2.05
N SER A 91 12.66 8.39 3.23
CA SER A 91 11.72 8.77 4.31
C SER A 91 10.26 8.88 3.84
N GLY A 92 9.90 8.08 2.83
CA GLY A 92 8.59 8.12 2.19
C GLY A 92 7.48 7.43 2.98
N TRP A 93 6.32 7.33 2.33
CA TRP A 93 5.07 6.95 2.97
C TRP A 93 4.31 5.89 2.19
N TYR A 94 3.48 5.13 2.89
CA TYR A 94 2.49 4.26 2.29
C TYR A 94 1.10 4.84 2.48
N ILE A 95 0.28 4.76 1.44
CA ILE A 95 -1.16 4.69 1.61
C ILE A 95 -1.57 3.23 1.65
N LEU A 96 -2.12 2.79 2.78
CA LEU A 96 -2.60 1.44 2.99
C LEU A 96 -4.13 1.46 3.04
N SER A 97 -4.77 0.89 2.03
CA SER A 97 -6.23 0.83 1.91
C SER A 97 -6.77 -0.59 1.99
N VAL A 98 -7.99 -0.70 2.52
CA VAL A 98 -8.77 -1.94 2.58
C VAL A 98 -10.06 -1.71 1.80
N VAL A 99 -10.40 -2.63 0.90
CA VAL A 99 -11.57 -2.53 0.01
C VAL A 99 -12.59 -3.64 0.27
N ALA A 100 -13.88 -3.32 0.13
CA ALA A 100 -14.97 -4.29 0.25
C ALA A 100 -15.09 -5.19 -1.00
N PRO A 101 -15.23 -6.53 -0.85
CA PRO A 101 -15.21 -7.49 -1.96
C PRO A 101 -16.19 -7.21 -3.10
N ASP A 102 -17.42 -6.78 -2.78
CA ASP A 102 -18.52 -6.73 -3.76
C ASP A 102 -18.74 -5.35 -4.41
N THR A 103 -18.15 -4.30 -3.83
CA THR A 103 -18.44 -2.91 -4.22
C THR A 103 -17.19 -2.14 -4.63
N GLU A 104 -16.01 -2.71 -4.37
CA GLU A 104 -14.69 -2.10 -4.58
C GLU A 104 -14.48 -0.77 -3.83
N TYR A 105 -15.42 -0.36 -2.96
CA TYR A 105 -15.27 0.81 -2.10
C TYR A 105 -14.17 0.60 -1.07
N ILE A 106 -13.39 1.66 -0.86
CA ILE A 106 -12.41 1.76 0.21
C ILE A 106 -13.16 1.86 1.54
N VAL A 107 -13.02 0.86 2.40
CA VAL A 107 -13.65 0.82 3.73
C VAL A 107 -12.74 1.36 4.83
N ARG A 108 -11.43 1.40 4.57
CA ARG A 108 -10.43 1.97 5.48
C ARG A 108 -9.21 2.40 4.68
N MET A 109 -8.61 3.52 5.07
CA MET A 109 -7.39 4.04 4.45
C MET A 109 -6.55 4.77 5.51
N SER A 110 -5.22 4.67 5.39
CA SER A 110 -4.30 5.41 6.26
C SER A 110 -3.01 5.72 5.53
N LEU A 111 -2.46 6.90 5.85
CA LEU A 111 -1.11 7.30 5.46
C LEU A 111 -0.14 6.93 6.58
N VAL A 112 0.81 6.04 6.28
CA VAL A 112 1.72 5.41 7.26
C VAL A 112 3.16 5.59 6.79
N ALA A 113 4.04 6.10 7.65
CA ALA A 113 5.45 6.25 7.31
C ALA A 113 6.10 4.90 6.95
N ALA A 114 6.99 4.87 5.96
CA ALA A 114 7.66 3.65 5.53
C ALA A 114 8.46 2.99 6.66
N SER A 115 9.03 3.79 7.57
CA SER A 115 9.73 3.28 8.77
C SER A 115 8.83 2.53 9.76
N VAL A 116 7.55 2.88 9.84
CA VAL A 116 6.58 2.13 10.65
C VAL A 116 6.28 0.78 9.98
N VAL A 117 6.11 0.79 8.65
CA VAL A 117 5.89 -0.44 7.88
C VAL A 117 7.11 -1.36 7.92
N ASP A 118 8.33 -0.80 7.89
CA ASP A 118 9.60 -1.53 8.03
C ASP A 118 9.63 -2.32 9.36
N GLY A 119 9.24 -1.67 10.45
CA GLY A 119 9.09 -2.34 11.76
C GLY A 119 8.05 -3.48 11.77
N LEU A 120 7.03 -3.43 10.91
CA LEU A 120 6.05 -4.53 10.76
C LEU A 120 6.56 -5.67 9.86
N ILE A 121 7.45 -5.35 8.91
CA ILE A 121 8.08 -6.34 8.04
C ILE A 121 9.07 -7.18 8.84
N ASP A 122 9.81 -6.55 9.76
CA ASP A 122 10.78 -7.18 10.68
C ASP A 122 11.78 -8.07 9.93
N GLY A 123 12.40 -7.51 8.89
CA GLY A 123 13.43 -8.17 8.06
C GLY A 123 13.00 -9.43 7.31
N THR A 124 11.72 -9.81 7.37
CA THR A 124 11.24 -11.08 6.83
C THR A 124 10.72 -10.91 5.41
N TRP A 125 11.31 -11.61 4.45
CA TRP A 125 10.96 -11.52 3.04
C TRP A 125 10.77 -12.90 2.41
N TRP A 126 9.79 -13.03 1.52
CA TRP A 126 9.53 -14.25 0.76
C TRP A 126 10.05 -14.11 -0.66
N ASN A 127 10.75 -15.14 -1.13
CA ASN A 127 11.27 -15.24 -2.49
C ASN A 127 10.15 -15.60 -3.47
N CYS A 128 9.82 -14.71 -4.41
CA CYS A 128 8.89 -14.96 -5.51
C CYS A 128 9.67 -15.10 -6.83
N GLY A 129 10.09 -16.31 -7.18
CA GLY A 129 10.79 -16.58 -8.43
C GLY A 129 10.64 -18.03 -8.91
N ARG A 130 10.54 -18.23 -10.23
CA ARG A 130 10.87 -19.52 -10.86
C ARG A 130 12.36 -19.52 -11.16
N GLY A 131 13.02 -20.66 -10.91
CA GLY A 131 14.48 -20.79 -10.88
C GLY A 131 15.23 -20.08 -12.01
N GLY A 132 16.11 -19.14 -11.64
CA GLY A 132 17.15 -18.58 -12.51
C GLY A 132 17.11 -17.07 -12.77
N GLN A 133 16.08 -16.33 -12.35
CA GLN A 133 16.08 -14.86 -12.40
C GLN A 133 16.28 -14.26 -10.99
N THR A 134 16.77 -13.01 -10.91
CA THR A 134 16.84 -12.25 -9.65
C THR A 134 15.49 -12.32 -8.96
N VAL A 135 15.45 -13.02 -7.84
CA VAL A 135 14.20 -13.37 -7.18
C VAL A 135 13.62 -12.09 -6.58
N GLU A 136 12.48 -11.64 -7.09
CA GLU A 136 11.79 -10.51 -6.47
C GLU A 136 11.27 -10.97 -5.10
N GLN A 137 11.51 -10.14 -4.09
CA GLN A 137 11.19 -10.46 -2.71
C GLN A 137 9.98 -9.65 -2.26
N TYR A 138 9.03 -10.33 -1.60
CA TYR A 138 7.80 -9.73 -1.13
C TYR A 138 7.51 -10.06 0.33
N LYS A 139 6.79 -9.16 1.01
CA LYS A 139 6.12 -9.43 2.28
C LYS A 139 4.62 -9.34 2.07
N GLN A 140 3.89 -10.34 2.57
CA GLN A 140 2.44 -10.25 2.75
C GLN A 140 2.16 -9.70 4.14
N LEU A 141 1.58 -8.50 4.21
CA LEU A 141 1.23 -7.84 5.47
C LEU A 141 -0.30 -7.85 5.63
N PRO A 142 -0.87 -8.60 6.58
CA PRO A 142 -2.31 -8.57 6.85
C PRO A 142 -2.77 -7.18 7.24
N TRP A 143 -3.91 -6.72 6.72
CA TRP A 143 -4.39 -5.38 7.06
C TRP A 143 -4.62 -5.18 8.56
N SER A 144 -4.88 -6.27 9.29
CA SER A 144 -5.07 -6.24 10.74
C SER A 144 -3.80 -6.02 11.55
N THR A 145 -2.63 -5.89 10.92
CA THR A 145 -1.41 -5.42 11.61
C THR A 145 -1.36 -3.90 11.71
N VAL A 146 -2.19 -3.20 10.94
CA VAL A 146 -2.27 -1.72 10.91
C VAL A 146 -3.62 -1.23 11.44
N PHE A 147 -4.71 -1.92 11.11
CA PHE A 147 -6.05 -1.55 11.57
C PHE A 147 -6.60 -2.52 12.60
N ASP A 148 -7.27 -1.99 13.62
CA ASP A 148 -8.09 -2.82 14.51
C ASP A 148 -9.23 -3.46 13.71
N PRO A 149 -9.40 -4.80 13.76
CA PRO A 149 -10.51 -5.48 13.09
C PRO A 149 -11.90 -4.99 13.46
N ALA A 150 -12.10 -4.46 14.67
CA ALA A 150 -13.37 -3.89 15.11
C ALA A 150 -13.71 -2.56 14.40
N GLU A 151 -12.69 -1.89 13.83
CA GLU A 151 -12.87 -0.64 13.13
C GLU A 151 -13.04 -0.80 11.61
N VAL A 152 -12.82 -2.00 11.07
CA VAL A 152 -12.94 -2.28 9.63
C VAL A 152 -14.27 -2.96 9.36
N PRO A 153 -15.20 -2.35 8.60
CA PRO A 153 -16.44 -3.00 8.19
C PRO A 153 -16.18 -4.37 7.56
N GLY A 154 -16.77 -5.43 8.12
CA GLY A 154 -16.52 -6.83 7.71
C GLY A 154 -15.28 -7.49 8.32
N GLY A 155 -14.57 -6.82 9.23
CA GLY A 155 -13.33 -7.26 9.88
C GLY A 155 -13.48 -8.15 11.11
N GLU A 156 -14.63 -8.08 11.80
CA GLU A 156 -14.87 -8.66 13.14
C GLU A 156 -14.97 -10.20 13.17
N ARG A 157 -15.45 -10.85 12.12
CA ARG A 157 -15.73 -12.31 12.13
C ARG A 157 -14.48 -13.15 11.80
N ALA A 158 -13.60 -13.48 12.73
CA ALA A 158 -12.53 -14.46 12.44
C ALA A 158 -13.05 -15.90 12.54
#